data_AF-A0A151Y290-F1
#
_entry.id   AF-A0A151Y290-F1
#
_cell.length_a   1.000
_cell.length_b   1.000
_cell.length_c   1.000
_cell.angle_alpha   90.00
_cell.angle_beta   90.00
_cell.angle_gamma   90.00
#
_symmetry.space_group_name_H-M   'P 1'
#
loop_
_entity.id
_entity.type
_entity.pdbx_description
1 polymer ?
#
loop_
_entity_poly.entity_id
_entity_poly.type
_entity_poly.pdbx_seq_one_letter_code
_entity_poly.pdbx_strand_id
1 'polypeptide(L)'
;MIDLPVMELTEVEKRIILERRAQEAHIAKTDAFREKALYVANNFLIWTYKEGYAPTFSIFVNDFCYQEKDCQTMYEAVKKIWDLVHTLEIPMEKNHV
;
A
#
# COMPACT_ATOMS: atom_id res chain seq x y z
N MET A 1 -18.78 -31.33 -37.37
CA MET A 1 -17.96 -30.89 -36.22
C MET A 1 -16.56 -30.66 -36.73
N ILE A 2 -16.03 -29.45 -36.56
CA ILE A 2 -14.61 -29.18 -36.84
C ILE A 2 -13.90 -29.42 -35.52
N ASP A 3 -13.12 -30.50 -35.43
CA ASP A 3 -12.15 -30.68 -34.35
C ASP A 3 -11.06 -29.62 -34.55
N LEU A 4 -11.07 -28.59 -33.70
CA LEU A 4 -9.93 -27.68 -33.60
C LEU A 4 -8.80 -28.45 -32.91
N PRO A 5 -7.61 -28.54 -33.51
CA PRO A 5 -6.48 -29.19 -32.86
C PRO A 5 -6.23 -28.48 -31.53
N VAL A 6 -6.26 -29.23 -30.44
CA VAL A 6 -5.83 -28.74 -29.12
C VAL A 6 -4.36 -28.42 -29.25
N MET A 7 -4.03 -27.13 -29.37
CA MET A 7 -2.67 -26.67 -29.42
C MET A 7 -2.07 -26.81 -28.01
N GLU A 8 -1.35 -27.91 -27.79
CA GLU A 8 -0.59 -28.13 -26.58
C GLU A 8 0.55 -27.12 -26.50
N LEU A 9 0.54 -26.29 -25.45
CA LEU A 9 1.59 -25.32 -25.19
C LEU A 9 2.89 -26.06 -24.81
N THR A 10 4.01 -25.61 -25.35
CA THR A 10 5.33 -26.05 -24.89
C THR A 10 5.56 -25.61 -23.44
N GLU A 11 6.45 -26.30 -22.73
CA GLU A 11 6.81 -25.93 -21.35
C GLU A 11 7.39 -24.50 -21.26
N VAL A 12 8.05 -24.03 -22.33
CA VAL A 12 8.55 -22.65 -22.41
C VAL A 12 7.40 -21.66 -22.49
N GLU A 13 6.41 -21.91 -23.34
CA GLU A 13 5.23 -21.04 -23.47
C GLU A 13 4.38 -21.04 -22.19
N LYS A 14 4.21 -22.21 -21.55
CA LYS A 14 3.55 -22.31 -20.24
C LYS A 14 4.26 -21.46 -19.21
N ARG A 15 5.60 -21.52 -19.14
CA ARG A 15 6.39 -20.71 -18.21
C ARG A 15 6.19 -19.22 -18.45
N ILE A 16 6.26 -18.76 -19.70
CA ILE A 16 6.04 -17.35 -20.04
C ILE A 16 4.65 -16.87 -19.60
N ILE A 17 3.61 -17.68 -19.83
CA ILE A 17 2.24 -17.35 -19.42
C ILE A 17 2.13 -17.29 -17.89
N LEU A 18 2.72 -18.23 -17.17
CA LEU A 18 2.69 -18.26 -15.71
C LEU A 18 3.45 -17.08 -15.10
N GLU A 19 4.63 -16.74 -15.64
CA GLU A 19 5.41 -15.57 -15.22
C GLU A 19 4.60 -14.29 -15.43
N ARG A 20 3.95 -14.13 -16.58
CA ARG A 20 3.13 -12.96 -16.86
C ARG A 20 1.93 -12.84 -15.93
N ARG A 21 1.24 -13.96 -15.65
CA ARG A 21 0.13 -13.99 -14.69
C ARG A 21 0.60 -13.66 -13.26
N ALA A 22 1.76 -14.17 -12.86
CA ALA A 22 2.34 -13.85 -11.56
C ALA A 22 2.70 -12.37 -11.44
N GLN A 23 3.25 -11.77 -12.51
CA GLN A 23 3.53 -10.34 -12.58
C GLN A 23 2.25 -9.50 -12.47
N GLU A 24 1.21 -9.84 -13.23
CA GLU A 24 -0.09 -9.15 -13.17
C GLU A 24 -0.71 -9.25 -11.78
N ALA A 25 -0.68 -10.43 -11.16
CA ALA A 25 -1.15 -10.62 -9.80
C ALA A 25 -0.33 -9.82 -8.77
N HIS A 26 0.99 -9.69 -8.98
CA HIS A 26 1.84 -8.89 -8.11
C HIS A 26 1.54 -7.39 -8.23
N ILE A 27 1.32 -6.88 -9.45
CA ILE A 27 0.90 -5.50 -9.68
C ILE A 27 -0.41 -5.22 -8.95
N ALA A 28 -1.43 -6.05 -9.16
CA ALA A 28 -2.73 -5.88 -8.51
C ALA A 28 -2.63 -5.90 -6.96
N LYS A 29 -1.83 -6.82 -6.40
CA LYS A 29 -1.58 -6.86 -4.94
C LYS A 29 -0.84 -5.62 -4.45
N THR A 30 0.10 -5.10 -5.25
CA THR A 30 0.86 -3.89 -4.92
C THR A 30 -0.04 -2.67 -4.90
N ASP A 31 -0.95 -2.56 -5.87
CA ASP A 31 -1.90 -1.44 -5.93
C ASP A 31 -2.89 -1.49 -4.76
N ALA A 32 -3.44 -2.67 -4.46
CA ALA A 32 -4.27 -2.86 -3.27
C ALA A 32 -3.53 -2.52 -1.96
N PHE A 33 -2.25 -2.89 -1.86
CA PHE A 33 -1.42 -2.52 -0.72
C PHE A 33 -1.22 -1.00 -0.62
N ARG A 34 -0.98 -0.30 -1.73
CA ARG A 34 -0.81 1.17 -1.76
C ARG A 34 -2.07 1.89 -1.31
N GLU A 35 -3.23 1.49 -1.81
CA GLU A 35 -4.52 2.06 -1.40
C GLU A 35 -4.76 1.86 0.09
N LYS A 36 -4.53 0.64 0.58
CA LYS A 36 -4.63 0.33 2.01
C LYS A 36 -3.66 1.15 2.85
N ALA A 37 -2.41 1.32 2.40
CA ALA A 37 -1.43 2.12 3.11
C ALA A 37 -1.84 3.59 3.26
N LEU A 38 -2.42 4.18 2.21
CA LEU A 38 -2.98 5.54 2.28
C LEU A 38 -4.12 5.64 3.28
N TYR A 39 -5.05 4.68 3.25
CA TYR A 39 -6.19 4.63 4.18
C TYR A 39 -5.74 4.49 5.64
N VAL A 40 -4.84 3.54 5.91
CA VAL A 40 -4.31 3.28 7.24
C VAL A 40 -3.49 4.46 7.73
N ALA A 41 -2.68 5.08 6.87
CA ALA A 41 -1.92 6.27 7.22
C ALA A 41 -2.85 7.41 7.66
N ASN A 42 -3.89 7.72 6.89
CA ASN A 42 -4.84 8.77 7.25
C ASN A 42 -5.49 8.51 8.62
N ASN A 43 -5.95 7.27 8.87
CA ASN A 43 -6.55 6.90 10.15
C ASN A 43 -5.54 7.00 11.30
N PHE A 44 -4.30 6.56 11.09
CA PHE A 44 -3.26 6.63 12.10
C PHE A 44 -2.90 8.08 12.42
N LEU A 45 -2.77 8.95 11.41
CA LEU A 45 -2.56 10.39 11.59
C LEU A 45 -3.65 11.03 12.45
N ILE A 46 -4.92 10.79 12.11
CA ILE A 46 -6.05 11.34 12.88
C ILE A 46 -5.99 10.85 14.33
N TRP A 47 -5.72 9.57 14.54
CA TRP A 47 -5.64 8.97 15.86
C TRP A 47 -4.47 9.53 16.69
N THR A 48 -3.26 9.65 16.12
CA THR A 48 -2.11 10.17 16.85
C THR A 48 -2.27 11.64 17.22
N TYR A 49 -2.89 12.47 16.36
CA TYR A 49 -3.22 13.86 16.72
C TYR A 49 -4.19 13.94 17.90
N LYS A 50 -5.17 13.04 17.97
CA LYS A 50 -6.14 13.00 19.06
C LYS A 50 -5.50 12.56 20.38
N GLU A 51 -4.59 11.60 20.33
CA GLU A 51 -4.01 10.97 21.52
C GLU A 51 -2.65 11.60 21.93
N GLY A 52 -2.05 12.45 21.09
CA GLY A 52 -0.77 13.13 21.38
C GLY A 52 0.47 12.24 21.27
N TYR A 53 0.37 11.13 20.55
CA TYR A 53 1.45 10.14 20.43
C TYR A 53 2.37 10.39 19.23
N ALA A 54 3.66 10.03 19.40
CA ALA A 54 4.61 9.96 18.30
C ALA A 54 4.39 8.68 17.45
N PRO A 55 4.63 8.73 16.13
CA PRO A 55 4.45 7.57 15.26
C PRO A 55 5.61 6.57 15.47
N THR A 56 5.41 5.62 16.38
CA THR A 56 6.34 4.49 16.58
C THR A 56 5.69 3.17 16.19
N PHE A 57 6.50 2.16 15.86
CA PHE A 57 5.99 0.84 15.48
C PHE A 57 5.20 0.19 16.62
N SER A 58 5.71 0.31 17.86
CA SER A 58 5.01 -0.22 19.04
C SER A 58 3.63 0.40 19.18
N ILE A 59 3.51 1.72 19.03
CA ILE A 59 2.24 2.43 19.13
C ILE A 59 1.30 2.01 17.99
N PHE A 60 1.82 1.87 16.78
CA PHE A 60 1.06 1.43 15.62
C PHE A 60 0.45 0.03 15.79
N VAL A 61 1.20 -0.91 16.39
CA VAL A 61 0.73 -2.29 16.59
C VAL A 61 -0.10 -2.46 17.86
N ASN A 62 0.35 -1.88 18.98
CA ASN A 62 -0.23 -2.16 20.30
C ASN A 62 -1.39 -1.22 20.66
N ASP A 63 -1.22 0.09 20.41
CA ASP A 63 -2.19 1.11 20.83
C ASP A 63 -3.20 1.41 19.72
N PHE A 64 -2.71 1.59 18.48
CA PHE A 64 -3.56 1.72 17.30
C PHE A 64 -4.11 0.37 16.79
N CYS A 65 -3.59 -0.75 17.30
CA CYS A 65 -4.11 -2.10 17.10
C CYS A 65 -4.04 -2.61 15.64
N TYR A 66 -3.03 -2.22 14.86
CA TYR A 66 -2.81 -2.82 13.54
C TYR A 66 -2.03 -4.15 13.66
N GLN A 67 -2.76 -5.27 13.70
CA GLN A 67 -2.22 -6.62 13.96
C GLN A 67 -2.21 -7.56 12.74
N GLU A 68 -2.32 -7.01 11.53
CA GLU A 68 -2.29 -7.83 10.32
C GLU A 68 -0.89 -8.37 10.00
N LYS A 69 -0.82 -9.40 9.15
CA LYS A 69 0.44 -10.08 8.78
C LYS A 69 1.47 -9.15 8.12
N ASP A 70 0.99 -8.08 7.51
CA ASP A 70 1.81 -7.06 6.86
C ASP A 70 2.18 -5.89 7.78
N CYS A 71 1.96 -5.99 9.10
CA CYS A 71 2.12 -4.87 10.05
C CYS A 71 3.46 -4.14 9.94
N GLN A 72 4.57 -4.86 9.78
CA GLN A 72 5.89 -4.26 9.61
C GLN A 72 5.98 -3.43 8.32
N THR A 73 5.65 -4.04 7.18
CA THR A 73 5.69 -3.38 5.87
C THR A 73 4.68 -2.24 5.78
N MET A 74 3.50 -2.42 6.37
CA MET A 74 2.46 -1.39 6.45
C MET A 74 2.94 -0.20 7.27
N TYR A 75 3.51 -0.43 8.45
CA TYR A 75 4.06 0.65 9.27
C TYR A 75 5.15 1.43 8.54
N GLU A 76 6.06 0.75 7.84
CA GLU A 76 7.09 1.41 7.04
C GLU A 76 6.50 2.30 5.92
N ALA A 77 5.43 1.83 5.26
CA ALA A 77 4.71 2.62 4.27
C ALA A 77 4.00 3.82 4.91
N VAL A 78 3.28 3.61 6.01
CA VAL A 78 2.59 4.65 6.78
C VAL A 78 3.58 5.71 7.26
N LYS A 79 4.77 5.31 7.75
CA LYS A 79 5.81 6.24 8.19
C LYS A 79 6.32 7.11 7.03
N LYS A 80 6.54 6.54 5.84
CA LYS A 80 6.93 7.32 4.65
C LYS A 80 5.87 8.36 4.27
N ILE A 81 4.59 7.99 4.34
CA ILE A 81 3.47 8.90 4.08
C ILE A 81 3.45 9.99 5.16
N TRP A 82 3.57 9.62 6.43
CA TRP A 82 3.64 10.54 7.56
C TRP A 82 4.73 11.59 7.35
N ASP A 83 5.96 11.14 7.12
CA ASP A 83 7.12 12.01 6.94
C ASP A 83 6.91 12.96 5.76
N LEU A 84 6.41 12.46 4.62
CA LEU A 84 6.11 13.30 3.45
C LEU A 84 5.07 14.38 3.77
N VAL A 85 3.94 14.01 4.37
CA VAL A 85 2.84 14.96 4.63
C VAL A 85 3.27 16.07 5.59
N HIS A 86 4.14 15.77 6.57
CA HIS A 86 4.68 16.77 7.49
C HIS A 86 5.70 17.74 6.86
N THR A 87 6.16 17.47 5.63
CA THR A 87 6.97 18.43 4.85
C THR A 87 6.13 19.37 3.99
N LEU A 88 4.82 19.16 3.91
CA LEU A 88 3.94 19.98 3.08
C LEU A 88 3.54 21.25 3.82
N GLU A 89 3.75 22.40 3.18
CA GLU A 89 3.32 23.71 3.67
C GLU A 89 2.40 24.36 2.64
N ILE A 90 1.27 24.90 3.09
CA ILE A 90 0.40 25.72 2.23
C ILE A 90 0.85 27.19 2.28
N PRO A 91 0.81 27.94 1.15
CA PRO A 91 1.17 29.35 1.14
C PRO A 91 0.31 30.16 2.12
N MET A 92 0.94 31.08 2.87
CA MET A 92 0.19 32.05 3.67
C MET A 92 -0.58 33.00 2.75
N GLU A 93 -1.89 33.10 2.95
CA GLU A 93 -2.71 34.11 2.27
C GLU A 93 -2.23 35.51 2.67
N LYS A 94 -1.82 36.31 1.67
CA LYS A 94 -1.58 37.73 1.87
C LYS A 94 -2.94 38.43 1.87
N ASN A 95 -3.43 38.80 3.05
CA ASN A 95 -4.52 39.76 3.16
C ASN A 95 -4.03 41.10 2.62
N HIS A 96 -4.40 41.41 1.37
CA HIS A 96 -4.32 42.76 0.84
C HIS A 96 -5.48 43.56 1.43
N VAL A 97 -5.23 44.22 2.56
CA VAL A 97 -6.07 45.30 3.08
C VAL A 97 -5.65 46.61 2.43
#